data_AF-A0A3A5R6Y9-F1
#
_entry.id   AF-A0A3A5R6Y9-F1
#
_cell.length_a   1.000
_cell.length_b   1.000
_cell.length_c   1.000
_cell.angle_alpha   90.00
_cell.angle_beta   90.00
_cell.angle_gamma   90.00
#
_symmetry.space_group_name_H-M   'P 1'
#
loop_
_entity.id
_entity.type
_entity.pdbx_description
1 polymer ?
#
loop_
_entity_poly.entity_id
_entity_poly.type
_entity_poly.pdbx_seq_one_letter_code
_entity_poly.pdbx_strand_id
1 'polypeptide(L)'
;MKSLPWILVCLLLGMIVWMRCNPHDPSTVYIKGDTVHIRDTLRDTILQPVKETLKRIDTVYLPILIDITTDRTVEGDSIPVLVPITSKEYKTDDYRAVVSGYKPSLDSMEIYRDKGFITLTPLQVLRQIWWYFFYCE
;
A
#
# COMPACT_ATOMS: atom_id res chain seq x y z
N MET A 1 -19.44 71.92 13.01
CA MET A 1 -18.89 70.64 12.48
C MET A 1 -17.40 70.47 12.86
N LYS A 2 -17.04 70.54 14.15
CA LYS A 2 -15.64 70.45 14.61
C LYS A 2 -15.30 69.15 15.33
N SER A 3 -16.30 68.37 15.75
CA SER A 3 -16.14 67.09 16.46
C SER A 3 -16.01 65.88 15.52
N LEU A 4 -16.46 66.01 14.27
CA LEU A 4 -16.41 64.95 13.26
C LEU A 4 -14.99 64.40 13.00
N PRO A 5 -13.92 65.23 12.87
CA PRO A 5 -12.57 64.70 12.72
C PRO A 5 -12.09 63.92 13.96
N TRP A 6 -12.46 64.36 15.16
CA TRP A 6 -12.07 63.68 16.41
C TRP A 6 -12.73 62.31 16.57
N ILE A 7 -14.00 62.19 16.18
CA ILE A 7 -14.71 60.89 16.18
C ILE A 7 -14.04 59.91 15.21
N LEU A 8 -13.61 60.39 14.05
CA LEU A 8 -12.92 59.57 13.04
C LEU A 8 -11.57 59.05 13.57
N VAL A 9 -10.82 59.90 14.28
CA VAL A 9 -9.54 59.53 14.91
C VAL A 9 -9.74 58.50 16.01
N CYS A 10 -10.76 58.67 16.86
CA CYS A 10 -11.09 57.70 17.92
C CYS A 10 -11.48 56.33 17.33
N LEU A 11 -12.26 56.30 16.25
CA LEU A 11 -12.64 55.06 15.57
C LEU A 11 -11.44 54.35 14.94
N LEU A 12 -10.53 55.11 14.29
CA LEU A 12 -9.30 54.57 13.71
C LEU A 12 -8.40 53.94 14.77
N LEU A 13 -8.22 54.62 15.92
CA LEU A 13 -7.44 54.08 17.04
C LEU A 13 -8.08 52.81 17.61
N GLY A 14 -9.41 52.78 17.78
CA GLY A 14 -10.13 51.59 18.23
C GLY A 14 -9.94 50.38 17.32
N MET A 15 -9.99 50.58 15.99
CA MET A 15 -9.75 49.53 15.01
C MET A 15 -8.30 49.01 15.05
N ILE A 16 -7.31 49.88 15.23
CA ILE A 16 -5.91 49.48 15.34
C ILE A 16 -5.68 48.64 16.60
N VAL A 17 -6.26 49.04 17.74
CA VAL A 17 -6.20 48.28 19.00
C VAL A 17 -6.90 46.93 18.84
N TRP A 18 -8.09 46.90 18.21
CA TRP A 18 -8.82 45.66 17.94
C TRP A 18 -8.01 44.68 17.08
N MET A 19 -7.38 45.18 16.00
CA MET A 19 -6.54 44.37 15.12
C MET A 19 -5.27 43.85 15.82
N ARG A 20 -4.72 44.60 16.79
CA ARG A 20 -3.59 44.15 17.63
C ARG A 20 -4.00 43.12 18.68
N CYS A 21 -5.19 43.26 19.27
CA CYS A 21 -5.66 42.39 20.33
C CYS A 21 -6.38 41.12 19.82
N ASN A 22 -6.74 41.08 18.53
CA ASN A 22 -7.42 39.93 17.93
C ASN A 22 -6.67 39.43 16.69
N PRO A 23 -5.46 38.87 16.86
CA PRO A 23 -4.70 38.29 15.76
C PRO A 23 -5.55 37.17 15.14
N HIS A 24 -5.87 37.32 13.85
CA HIS A 24 -6.51 36.24 13.10
C HIS A 24 -5.51 35.11 12.97
N ASP A 25 -5.82 33.97 13.58
CA ASP A 25 -5.09 32.74 13.33
C ASP A 25 -5.24 32.38 11.85
N PRO A 26 -4.15 32.28 11.08
CA PRO A 26 -4.23 31.82 9.70
C PRO A 26 -4.76 30.40 9.74
N SER A 27 -5.93 30.19 9.11
CA SER A 27 -6.55 28.89 8.95
C SER A 27 -5.52 27.89 8.41
N THR A 28 -5.12 26.95 9.26
CA THR A 28 -4.15 25.92 8.91
C THR A 28 -4.81 24.95 7.94
N VAL A 29 -4.60 25.17 6.64
CA VAL A 29 -5.00 24.21 5.62
C VAL A 29 -4.08 22.99 5.79
N TYR A 30 -4.59 21.97 6.47
CA TYR A 30 -3.90 20.70 6.64
C TYR A 30 -3.93 19.96 5.31
N ILE A 31 -2.88 20.16 4.48
CA ILE A 31 -2.68 19.38 3.26
C ILE A 31 -2.15 18.02 3.70
N LYS A 32 -3.05 17.06 3.88
CA LYS A 32 -2.70 15.65 4.08
C LYS A 32 -2.12 15.14 2.76
N GLY A 33 -0.80 14.96 2.70
CA GLY A 33 -0.17 14.26 1.59
C GLY A 33 -0.54 12.78 1.67
N ASP A 34 -1.37 12.31 0.74
CA ASP A 34 -1.67 10.89 0.62
C ASP A 34 -0.51 10.20 -0.13
N THR A 35 0.19 9.29 0.54
CA THR A 35 1.20 8.44 -0.10
C THR A 35 0.50 7.34 -0.89
N VAL A 36 0.45 7.47 -2.21
CA VAL A 36 -0.08 6.43 -3.10
C VAL A 36 1.03 5.43 -3.39
N HIS A 37 0.92 4.23 -2.83
CA HIS A 37 1.79 3.11 -3.21
C HIS A 37 1.20 2.40 -4.43
N ILE A 38 1.69 2.73 -5.62
CA ILE A 38 1.38 1.99 -6.85
C ILE A 38 2.31 0.79 -6.91
N ARG A 39 1.79 -0.42 -6.65
CA ARG A 39 2.50 -1.68 -6.92
C ARG A 39 1.94 -2.29 -8.19
N ASP A 40 2.75 -2.28 -9.26
CA ASP A 40 2.46 -3.08 -10.44
C ASP A 40 2.61 -4.56 -10.09
N THR A 41 1.56 -5.32 -10.30
CA THR A 41 1.64 -6.79 -10.26
C THR A 41 2.42 -7.21 -11.49
N LEU A 42 3.72 -7.53 -11.33
CA LEU A 42 4.54 -7.97 -12.46
C LEU A 42 3.88 -9.16 -13.15
N ARG A 43 3.52 -8.90 -14.40
CA ARG A 43 3.03 -9.84 -15.39
C ARG A 43 4.25 -10.48 -16.05
N ASP A 44 4.24 -11.80 -16.16
CA ASP A 44 5.04 -12.61 -17.09
C ASP A 44 6.52 -12.92 -16.80
N THR A 45 7.05 -12.61 -15.60
CA THR A 45 8.37 -13.15 -15.19
C THR A 45 8.17 -14.50 -14.49
N ILE A 46 8.47 -15.60 -15.18
CA ILE A 46 8.46 -16.94 -14.56
C ILE A 46 9.64 -17.03 -13.59
N LEU A 47 9.39 -16.81 -12.30
CA LEU A 47 10.38 -17.00 -11.26
C LEU A 47 10.77 -18.47 -11.18
N GLN A 48 12.07 -18.76 -11.29
CA GLN A 48 12.56 -20.10 -11.01
C GLN A 48 12.51 -20.34 -9.50
N PRO A 49 12.03 -21.51 -9.06
CA PRO A 49 12.01 -21.84 -7.64
C PRO A 49 13.44 -21.96 -7.12
N VAL A 50 13.67 -21.42 -5.92
CA VAL A 50 14.97 -21.44 -5.26
C VAL A 50 15.27 -22.84 -4.72
N LYS A 51 14.21 -23.55 -4.30
CA LYS A 51 14.31 -24.90 -3.77
C LYS A 51 13.12 -25.72 -4.24
N GLU A 52 13.40 -26.93 -4.69
CA GLU A 52 12.41 -27.96 -4.97
C GLU A 52 12.65 -29.14 -4.05
N THR A 53 11.62 -29.63 -3.38
CA THR A 53 11.69 -30.78 -2.47
C THR A 53 10.60 -31.77 -2.81
N LEU A 54 10.93 -33.04 -3.02
CA LEU A 54 9.92 -34.08 -3.20
C LEU A 54 9.20 -34.31 -1.86
N LYS A 55 7.87 -34.09 -1.84
CA LYS A 55 7.04 -34.24 -0.63
C LYS A 55 6.50 -35.66 -0.52
N ARG A 56 5.94 -36.18 -1.62
CA ARG A 56 5.40 -37.55 -1.74
C ARG A 56 5.19 -37.93 -3.20
N ILE A 57 4.87 -39.19 -3.44
CA ILE A 57 4.48 -39.71 -4.76
C ILE A 57 3.04 -40.21 -4.64
N ASP A 58 2.15 -39.68 -5.47
CA ASP A 58 0.74 -40.04 -5.48
C ASP A 58 0.42 -40.85 -6.73
N THR A 59 -0.48 -41.82 -6.62
CA THR A 59 -0.98 -42.58 -7.76
C THR A 59 -2.25 -41.93 -8.30
N VAL A 60 -2.27 -41.60 -9.58
CA VAL A 60 -3.39 -40.99 -10.28
C VAL A 60 -3.84 -41.93 -11.38
N TYR A 61 -5.12 -42.28 -11.40
CA TYR A 61 -5.70 -43.06 -12.48
C TYR A 61 -6.08 -42.14 -13.65
N LEU A 62 -5.39 -42.31 -14.78
CA LEU A 62 -5.70 -41.58 -16.01
C LEU A 62 -6.57 -42.46 -16.93
N PRO A 63 -7.60 -41.89 -17.57
CA PRO A 63 -8.41 -42.62 -18.53
C PRO A 63 -7.61 -42.92 -19.80
N ILE A 64 -7.73 -44.13 -20.32
CA ILE A 64 -7.18 -44.50 -21.63
C ILE A 64 -8.20 -44.09 -22.69
N LEU A 65 -7.87 -43.11 -23.53
CA LEU A 65 -8.61 -42.92 -24.79
C LEU A 65 -8.03 -43.89 -25.83
N ILE A 66 -8.84 -44.89 -26.21
CA ILE A 66 -8.52 -45.77 -27.34
C ILE A 66 -9.08 -45.10 -28.60
N ASP A 67 -8.23 -44.97 -29.62
CA ASP A 67 -8.54 -44.28 -30.87
C ASP A 67 -9.64 -44.99 -31.68
N ILE A 68 -10.36 -44.18 -32.43
CA ILE A 68 -11.76 -44.32 -32.83
C ILE A 68 -11.87 -45.14 -34.13
N THR A 69 -11.49 -46.42 -34.10
CA THR A 69 -11.88 -47.38 -35.15
C THR A 69 -12.72 -48.54 -34.63
N THR A 70 -12.75 -48.73 -33.31
CA THR A 70 -13.61 -49.70 -32.65
C THR A 70 -14.50 -48.92 -31.70
N ASP A 71 -15.80 -48.87 -32.01
CA ASP A 71 -16.88 -48.22 -31.27
C ASP A 71 -17.20 -48.92 -29.94
N ARG A 72 -16.14 -49.29 -29.22
CA ARG A 72 -16.15 -49.90 -27.89
C ARG A 72 -15.24 -49.04 -27.04
N THR A 73 -15.79 -47.93 -26.55
CA THR A 73 -15.33 -47.37 -25.29
C THR A 73 -15.44 -48.48 -24.25
N VAL A 74 -14.33 -49.14 -23.94
CA VAL A 74 -14.26 -50.03 -22.78
C VAL A 74 -14.39 -49.12 -21.56
N GLU A 75 -15.63 -48.96 -21.09
CA GLU A 75 -15.90 -48.25 -19.84
C GLU A 75 -15.07 -48.89 -18.73
N GLY A 76 -14.03 -48.19 -18.27
CA GLY A 76 -13.37 -48.52 -17.00
C GLY A 76 -11.88 -48.79 -17.04
N ASP A 77 -11.24 -48.87 -18.22
CA ASP A 77 -9.78 -49.05 -18.25
C ASP A 77 -9.07 -47.73 -17.92
N SER A 78 -8.51 -47.67 -16.70
CA SER A 78 -7.68 -46.55 -16.23
C SER A 78 -6.30 -47.06 -15.85
N ILE A 79 -5.26 -46.29 -16.20
CA ILE A 79 -3.87 -46.65 -15.90
C ILE A 79 -3.42 -45.88 -14.66
N PRO A 80 -2.84 -46.57 -13.64
CA PRO A 80 -2.22 -45.90 -12.52
C PRO A 80 -0.91 -45.22 -12.97
N VAL A 81 -0.83 -43.90 -12.78
CA VAL A 81 0.36 -43.09 -13.06
C VAL A 81 0.90 -42.54 -11.74
N LEU A 82 2.20 -42.74 -11.51
CA LEU A 82 2.90 -42.18 -10.35
C LEU A 82 3.27 -40.73 -10.61
N VAL A 83 2.69 -39.81 -9.84
CA VAL A 83 2.93 -38.38 -9.95
C VAL A 83 3.69 -37.88 -8.72
N PRO A 84 4.91 -37.35 -8.89
CA PRO A 84 5.65 -36.75 -7.79
C PRO A 84 5.03 -35.41 -7.40
N ILE A 85 4.65 -35.26 -6.13
CA ILE A 85 4.24 -33.97 -5.56
C ILE A 85 5.48 -33.28 -5.02
N THR A 86 5.94 -32.27 -5.76
CA THR A 86 7.08 -31.44 -5.39
C THR A 86 6.62 -30.19 -4.65
N SER A 87 7.24 -29.85 -3.53
CA SER A 87 7.12 -28.54 -2.90
C SER A 87 8.16 -27.59 -3.50
N LYS A 88 7.70 -26.46 -4.04
CA LYS A 88 8.53 -25.44 -4.68
C LYS A 88 8.52 -24.17 -3.85
N GLU A 89 9.69 -23.70 -3.47
CA GLU A 89 9.88 -22.47 -2.71
C GLU A 89 10.30 -21.34 -3.66
N TYR A 90 9.50 -20.28 -3.70
CA TYR A 90 9.77 -19.04 -4.42
C TYR A 90 10.15 -17.97 -3.42
N LYS A 91 11.33 -17.38 -3.57
CA LYS A 91 11.84 -16.37 -2.65
C LYS A 91 12.29 -15.14 -3.43
N THR A 92 11.80 -14.00 -3.03
CA THR A 92 12.18 -12.66 -3.48
C THR A 92 12.52 -11.81 -2.25
N ASP A 93 13.04 -10.61 -2.41
CA ASP A 93 13.30 -9.68 -1.31
C ASP A 93 12.01 -9.26 -0.59
N ASP A 94 10.89 -9.18 -1.32
CA ASP A 94 9.58 -8.78 -0.80
C ASP A 94 8.75 -9.92 -0.19
N TYR A 95 9.00 -11.17 -0.56
CA TYR A 95 8.15 -12.29 -0.14
C TYR A 95 8.80 -13.66 -0.27
N ARG A 96 8.24 -14.63 0.46
CA ARG A 96 8.52 -16.06 0.34
C ARG A 96 7.21 -16.83 0.18
N ALA A 97 7.09 -17.62 -0.88
CA ALA A 97 5.92 -18.46 -1.15
C ALA A 97 6.35 -19.92 -1.29
N VAL A 98 5.56 -20.85 -0.75
CA VAL A 98 5.76 -22.29 -0.94
C VAL A 98 4.53 -22.86 -1.60
N VAL A 99 4.71 -23.49 -2.75
CA VAL A 99 3.62 -24.06 -3.57
C VAL A 99 3.86 -25.55 -3.75
N SER A 100 2.85 -26.36 -3.42
CA SER A 100 2.86 -27.78 -3.74
C SER A 100 2.49 -28.01 -5.21
N GLY A 101 3.18 -28.93 -5.88
CA GLY A 101 2.93 -29.35 -7.26
C GLY A 101 1.81 -30.39 -7.34
N TYR A 102 1.40 -30.75 -8.57
CA TYR A 102 0.23 -31.58 -8.91
C TYR A 102 -1.04 -31.33 -8.08
N LYS A 103 -2.05 -30.72 -8.72
CA LYS A 103 -3.17 -30.01 -8.05
C LYS A 103 -2.60 -28.90 -7.16
N PRO A 104 -2.00 -27.88 -7.78
CA PRO A 104 -1.17 -26.94 -7.05
C PRO A 104 -1.95 -26.22 -5.96
N SER A 105 -1.35 -26.17 -4.78
CA SER A 105 -1.89 -25.45 -3.62
C SER A 105 -0.81 -24.56 -3.02
N LEU A 106 -1.20 -23.37 -2.59
CA LEU A 106 -0.32 -22.48 -1.85
C LEU A 106 -0.23 -23.01 -0.41
N ASP A 107 0.91 -23.60 -0.06
CA ASP A 107 1.15 -24.17 1.27
C ASP A 107 1.48 -23.06 2.28
N SER A 108 2.25 -22.04 1.87
CA SER A 108 2.54 -20.87 2.72
C SER A 108 2.89 -19.62 1.90
N MET A 109 2.63 -18.45 2.49
CA MET A 109 2.96 -17.14 1.94
C MET A 109 3.39 -16.19 3.05
N GLU A 110 4.61 -15.68 2.96
CA GLU A 110 5.18 -14.66 3.84
C GLU A 110 5.52 -13.42 3.03
N ILE A 111 5.13 -12.24 3.53
CA ILE A 111 5.37 -10.96 2.86
C ILE A 111 6.20 -10.07 3.78
N TYR A 112 7.34 -9.62 3.27
CA TYR A 112 8.24 -8.68 3.93
C TYR A 112 7.79 -7.26 3.54
N ARG A 113 7.03 -6.60 4.42
CA ARG A 113 6.61 -5.20 4.20
C ARG A 113 7.74 -4.25 4.60
N ASP A 114 8.05 -3.31 3.71
CA ASP A 114 8.88 -2.16 4.07
C ASP A 114 8.18 -1.34 5.15
N LYS A 115 8.88 -1.12 6.27
CA LYS A 115 8.42 -0.22 7.32
C LYS A 115 8.66 1.21 6.87
N GLY A 116 7.69 1.81 6.19
CA GLY A 116 7.70 3.24 5.89
C GLY A 116 7.55 4.05 7.18
N PHE A 117 8.43 5.02 7.41
CA PHE A 117 8.23 6.03 8.46
C PHE A 117 7.40 7.17 7.87
N ILE A 118 6.23 7.44 8.47
CA ILE A 118 5.48 8.65 8.14
C ILE A 118 6.15 9.80 8.90
N THR A 119 7.07 10.49 8.24
CA THR A 119 7.60 11.75 8.76
C THR A 119 6.53 12.82 8.55
N LEU A 120 5.68 13.05 9.55
CA LEU A 120 4.86 14.26 9.58
C LEU A 120 5.82 15.43 9.77
N THR A 121 6.23 16.07 8.66
CA THR A 121 6.90 17.37 8.76
C THR A 121 5.92 18.31 9.46
N PRO A 122 6.23 18.83 10.65
CA PRO A 122 5.42 19.91 11.20
C PRO A 122 5.43 21.01 10.14
N LEU A 123 4.24 21.41 9.69
CA LEU A 123 4.07 22.62 8.89
C LEU A 123 4.85 23.70 9.62
N GLN A 124 5.96 24.14 9.00
CA GLN A 124 6.72 25.24 9.55
C GLN A 124 5.75 26.41 9.56
N VAL A 125 5.22 26.70 10.74
CA VAL A 125 4.64 28.00 11.02
C VAL A 125 5.80 28.94 10.74
N LEU A 126 5.82 29.52 9.55
CA LEU A 126 6.52 30.76 9.28
C LEU A 126 5.85 31.75 10.22
N ARG A 127 6.31 31.75 11.47
CA ARG A 127 6.05 32.80 12.43
C ARG A 127 6.72 33.98 11.78
N GLN A 128 5.96 34.72 10.98
CA GLN A 128 6.37 36.02 10.51
C GLN A 128 6.46 36.85 11.78
N ILE A 129 7.66 36.82 12.38
CA ILE A 129 8.06 37.66 13.49
C ILE A 129 8.00 39.06 12.90
N TRP A 130 6.81 39.65 12.93
CA TRP A 130 6.69 41.08 12.84
C TRP A 130 7.50 41.62 14.02
N TRP A 131 8.58 42.30 13.66
CA TRP A 131 9.54 42.97 14.53
C TRP A 131 8.86 44.10 15.33
N TYR A 132 7.95 43.75 16.23
CA TYR A 132 7.48 44.63 17.30
C TYR A 132 7.71 43.94 18.66
N PHE A 133 8.90 43.35 18.83
CA PHE A 133 9.53 43.36 20.14
C PHE A 133 10.06 44.77 20.37
N PHE A 134 9.19 45.67 20.83
CA PHE A 134 9.53 46.79 21.72
C PHE A 134 8.23 47.54 22.01
N TYR A 135 7.95 47.74 23.30
CA TYR A 135 6.76 48.41 23.85
C TYR A 135 5.46 47.59 23.89
N CYS A 136 5.46 46.55 24.72
CA CYS A 136 4.41 46.44 25.74
C CYS A 136 5.08 45.83 26.99
N GLU A 137 5.09 46.62 28.05
CA GLU A 137 5.48 46.24 29.41
C GLU A 137 4.59 45.11 29.95
#